data_AF-A0A6I3M428-F1
#
_entry.id   AF-A0A6I3M428-F1
#
_cell.length_a   1.000
_cell.length_b   1.000
_cell.length_c   1.000
_cell.angle_alpha   90.00
_cell.angle_beta   90.00
_cell.angle_gamma   90.00
#
_symmetry.space_group_name_H-M   'P 1'
#
loop_
_entity.id
_entity.type
_entity.pdbx_description
1 polymer ?
#
loop_
_entity_poly.entity_id
_entity_poly.type
_entity_poly.pdbx_seq_one_letter_code
_entity_poly.pdbx_strand_id
1 'polypeptide(L)'
;MADYILAIDQGTTSTRAIIFDHKGSIVSTGQLEHEQIFPKAGWVEHDPMEIWKNTREVIGQALGKADLTRHDIAAVGITNQRETSVVWDKNTGEPVYNAIVWQDT
;
A
#
# COMPACT_ATOMS: atom_id res chain seq x y z
N MET A 1 13.97 20.74 -7.24
CA MET A 1 14.85 19.57 -7.08
C MET A 1 14.02 18.55 -6.34
N ALA A 2 14.21 17.25 -6.53
CA ALA A 2 13.41 16.27 -5.81
C ALA A 2 13.94 16.16 -4.38
N ASP A 3 13.15 16.63 -3.40
CA ASP A 3 13.61 16.88 -2.03
C ASP A 3 12.85 16.05 -0.97
N TYR A 4 11.85 15.27 -1.40
CA TYR A 4 10.97 14.50 -0.51
C TYR A 4 11.09 12.99 -0.73
N ILE A 5 10.84 12.21 0.31
CA ILE A 5 10.75 10.74 0.24
C ILE A 5 9.31 10.31 0.44
N LEU A 6 8.79 9.47 -0.45
CA LEU A 6 7.50 8.82 -0.28
C LEU A 6 7.71 7.43 0.35
N ALA A 7 7.11 7.16 1.49
CA ALA A 7 7.06 5.81 2.08
C ALA A 7 5.66 5.22 1.90
N ILE A 8 5.58 4.00 1.38
CA ILE A 8 4.35 3.21 1.29
C ILE A 8 4.44 2.12 2.34
N ASP A 9 3.45 2.06 3.21
CA ASP A 9 3.29 1.04 4.24
C ASP A 9 1.99 0.28 3.99
N GLN A 10 2.11 -0.90 3.37
CA GLN A 10 1.00 -1.81 3.16
C GLN A 10 0.87 -2.68 4.42
N GLY A 11 0.00 -2.31 5.35
CA GLY A 11 -0.24 -3.06 6.58
C GLY A 11 -1.29 -4.15 6.40
N THR A 12 -1.56 -4.91 7.47
CA THR A 12 -2.55 -5.99 7.45
C THR A 12 -3.99 -5.48 7.30
N THR A 13 -4.32 -4.35 7.92
CA THR A 13 -5.71 -3.83 7.93
C THR A 13 -5.88 -2.52 7.18
N SER A 14 -4.77 -1.87 6.81
CA SER A 14 -4.79 -0.60 6.08
C SER A 14 -3.54 -0.42 5.24
N THR A 15 -3.63 0.41 4.21
CA THR A 15 -2.50 0.91 3.43
C THR A 15 -2.28 2.38 3.77
N ARG A 16 -1.02 2.80 3.91
CA ARG A 16 -0.64 4.18 4.19
C ARG A 16 0.45 4.65 3.24
N ALA A 17 0.38 5.92 2.87
CA ALA A 17 1.46 6.65 2.20
C ALA A 17 1.85 7.85 3.04
N ILE A 18 3.14 8.04 3.28
CA ILE A 18 3.68 9.14 4.08
C ILE A 18 4.76 9.86 3.28
N ILE A 19 4.70 11.19 3.23
CA ILE A 19 5.76 12.01 2.63
C ILE A 19 6.64 12.58 3.73
N PHE A 20 7.95 12.43 3.58
CA PHE A 20 8.96 12.95 4.48
C PHE A 20 9.83 14.02 3.82
N ASP A 21 10.21 15.05 4.57
CA ASP A 21 11.23 16.01 4.16
C ASP A 21 12.65 15.47 4.42
N HIS A 22 13.67 16.22 3.98
CA HIS A 22 15.08 15.85 4.17
C HIS A 22 15.51 15.76 5.66
N LYS A 23 14.72 16.29 6.60
CA LYS A 23 14.96 16.17 8.04
C LYS A 23 14.28 14.94 8.65
N GLY A 24 13.52 14.18 7.85
CA GLY A 24 12.72 13.04 8.31
C GLY A 24 11.40 13.45 8.96
N SER A 25 10.95 14.69 8.79
CA SER A 25 9.66 15.16 9.33
C SER A 25 8.52 14.71 8.42
N ILE A 26 7.39 14.31 9.00
CA ILE A 26 6.18 13.99 8.24
C ILE A 26 5.59 15.28 7.67
N VAL A 27 5.46 15.34 6.35
CA VAL A 27 4.84 16.44 5.60
C VAL A 27 3.35 16.19 5.40
N SER A 28 3.00 14.97 4.98
CA SER A 28 1.61 14.58 4.75
C SER A 28 1.42 13.06 4.83
N THR A 29 0.16 12.65 4.96
CA THR A 29 -0.23 11.24 5.03
C THR A 29 -1.56 10.98 4.31
N GLY A 30 -1.63 9.85 3.62
CA GLY A 30 -2.84 9.22 3.12
C GLY A 30 -3.00 7.84 3.76
N GLN A 31 -4.21 7.43 4.11
CA GLN A 31 -4.47 6.12 4.71
C GLN A 31 -5.86 5.64 4.36
N LEU A 32 -5.98 4.35 4.01
CA LEU A 32 -7.25 3.68 3.79
C LEU A 32 -7.20 2.25 4.35
N GLU A 33 -8.31 1.85 4.96
CA GLU A 33 -8.55 0.46 5.35
C GLU A 33 -8.93 -0.38 4.12
N HIS A 34 -8.66 -1.68 4.17
CA HIS A 34 -9.15 -2.66 3.19
C HIS A 34 -9.92 -3.76 3.90
N GLU A 35 -10.80 -4.42 3.16
CA GLU A 35 -11.63 -5.49 3.68
C GLU A 35 -10.78 -6.66 4.18
N GLN A 36 -11.20 -7.25 5.30
CA GLN A 36 -10.66 -8.51 5.80
C GLN A 36 -11.63 -9.61 5.41
N ILE A 37 -11.23 -10.52 4.51
CA ILE A 37 -12.10 -11.55 3.97
C ILE A 37 -11.91 -12.83 4.79
N PHE A 38 -13.01 -13.38 5.31
CA PHE A 38 -12.99 -14.59 6.15
C PHE A 38 -13.88 -15.69 5.54
N PRO A 39 -13.40 -16.45 4.53
CA PRO A 39 -14.24 -17.46 3.85
C PRO A 39 -14.64 -18.61 4.78
N LYS A 40 -13.79 -18.93 5.76
CA LYS A 40 -13.96 -20.01 6.75
C LYS A 40 -13.31 -19.62 8.07
N ALA A 41 -13.65 -20.35 9.13
CA ALA A 41 -12.98 -20.18 10.43
C ALA A 41 -11.46 -20.44 10.28
N GLY A 42 -10.65 -19.50 10.76
CA GLY A 42 -9.19 -19.54 10.66
C GLY A 42 -8.60 -18.99 9.36
N TRP A 43 -9.43 -18.79 8.32
CA TRP A 43 -8.96 -18.33 7.02
C TRP A 43 -9.01 -16.81 6.94
N VAL A 44 -7.94 -16.20 6.45
CA VAL A 44 -7.82 -14.75 6.32
C VAL A 44 -7.26 -14.43 4.94
N GLU A 45 -8.06 -13.73 4.15
CA GLU A 45 -7.75 -13.38 2.77
C GLU A 45 -7.90 -11.88 2.52
N HIS A 46 -7.18 -11.35 1.54
CA HIS A 46 -7.37 -9.99 1.01
C HIS A 46 -7.55 -10.02 -0.50
N ASP A 47 -8.33 -9.09 -1.05
CA ASP A 47 -8.34 -8.84 -2.50
C ASP A 47 -7.06 -8.07 -2.91
N PRO A 48 -6.16 -8.65 -3.74
CA PRO A 48 -4.94 -7.96 -4.19
C PRO A 48 -5.23 -6.70 -5.00
N MET A 49 -6.37 -6.65 -5.70
CA MET A 49 -6.78 -5.48 -6.48
C MET A 49 -7.28 -4.35 -5.59
N GLU A 50 -7.91 -4.66 -4.45
CA GLU A 50 -8.25 -3.66 -3.43
C GLU A 50 -6.98 -3.07 -2.82
N ILE A 51 -6.00 -3.92 -2.43
CA ILE A 51 -4.69 -3.48 -1.93
C ILE A 51 -4.03 -2.53 -2.94
N TRP A 52 -4.01 -2.89 -4.22
CA TRP A 52 -3.40 -2.06 -5.26
C TRP A 52 -4.14 -0.74 -5.46
N LYS A 53 -5.47 -0.76 -5.50
CA LYS A 53 -6.30 0.44 -5.61
C LYS A 53 -6.06 1.38 -4.43
N ASN A 54 -6.07 0.85 -3.21
CA ASN A 54 -5.84 1.63 -1.99
C ASN A 54 -4.44 2.24 -1.98
N THR A 55 -3.42 1.51 -2.43
CA THR A 55 -2.05 2.03 -2.57
C THR A 55 -2.02 3.28 -3.47
N ARG A 56 -2.67 3.23 -4.64
CA ARG A 56 -2.74 4.38 -5.56
C ARG A 56 -3.48 5.57 -4.94
N GLU A 57 -4.58 5.30 -4.26
CA GLU A 57 -5.43 6.32 -3.63
C GLU A 57 -4.70 7.03 -2.49
N VAL A 58 -4.03 6.29 -1.59
CA VAL A 58 -3.31 6.91 -0.47
C VAL A 58 -2.10 7.74 -0.92
N ILE A 59 -1.42 7.33 -2.01
CA ILE A 59 -0.37 8.13 -2.63
C ILE A 59 -0.95 9.45 -3.16
N GLY A 60 -2.08 9.38 -3.87
CA GLY A 60 -2.79 10.56 -4.36
C GLY A 60 -3.21 11.51 -3.22
N GLN A 61 -3.74 10.96 -2.13
CA GLN A 61 -4.09 11.74 -0.94
C GLN A 61 -2.87 12.41 -0.28
N ALA A 62 -1.76 11.70 -0.13
CA ALA A 62 -0.54 12.25 0.47
C ALA A 62 0.04 13.38 -0.38
N LEU A 63 0.17 13.18 -1.69
CA LEU A 63 0.64 14.20 -2.63
C LEU A 63 -0.29 15.41 -2.66
N GLY A 64 -1.60 15.20 -2.81
CA GLY A 64 -2.59 16.26 -2.91
C GLY A 64 -2.68 17.12 -1.64
N LYS A 65 -2.59 16.51 -0.45
CA LYS A 65 -2.58 17.26 0.83
C LYS A 65 -1.33 18.12 1.02
N ALA A 66 -0.21 17.72 0.41
CA ALA A 66 1.06 18.45 0.49
C ALA A 66 1.23 19.48 -0.64
N ASP A 67 0.29 19.55 -1.59
CA ASP A 67 0.44 20.31 -2.84
C ASP A 67 1.74 19.94 -3.61
N LEU A 68 2.07 18.64 -3.61
CA LEU A 68 3.26 18.09 -4.26
C LEU A 68 2.90 17.26 -5.48
N THR A 69 3.86 17.15 -6.39
CA THR A 69 3.78 16.31 -7.58
C THR A 69 4.80 15.18 -7.52
N ARG A 70 4.70 14.23 -8.46
CA ARG A 70 5.72 13.17 -8.62
C ARG A 70 7.14 13.71 -8.86
N HIS A 71 7.29 14.95 -9.34
CA HIS A 71 8.59 15.54 -9.65
C HIS A 71 9.33 16.03 -8.39
N ASP A 72 8.62 16.12 -7.26
CA ASP A 72 9.16 16.53 -5.97
C ASP A 72 9.66 15.34 -5.14
N ILE A 73 9.32 14.11 -5.56
CA ILE A 73 9.69 12.86 -4.87
C ILE A 73 11.03 12.34 -5.39
N ALA A 74 12.02 12.25 -4.52
CA ALA A 74 13.37 11.78 -4.82
C ALA A 74 13.46 10.25 -4.89
N ALA A 75 12.73 9.56 -4.00
CA ALA A 75 12.68 8.11 -3.96
C ALA A 75 11.39 7.61 -3.28
N VAL A 76 11.09 6.34 -3.53
CA VAL A 76 9.97 5.63 -2.89
C VAL A 76 10.52 4.48 -2.04
N GLY A 77 10.18 4.47 -0.76
CA GLY A 77 10.39 3.33 0.14
C GLY A 77 9.11 2.51 0.23
N ILE A 78 9.24 1.19 0.25
CA ILE A 78 8.10 0.27 0.36
C ILE A 78 8.34 -0.65 1.54
N THR A 79 7.34 -0.75 2.41
CA THR A 79 7.22 -1.76 3.46
C THR A 79 5.84 -2.40 3.36
N ASN A 80 5.74 -3.66 3.76
CA ASN A 80 4.54 -4.46 3.59
C ASN A 80 4.33 -5.42 4.76
N GLN A 81 3.09 -5.89 4.93
CA GLN A 81 2.77 -7.04 5.73
C GLN A 81 3.54 -8.23 5.14
N ARG A 82 4.37 -8.85 5.97
CA ARG A 82 5.23 -9.95 5.54
C ARG A 82 4.39 -11.22 5.38
N GLU A 83 4.98 -12.25 4.78
CA GLU A 83 4.40 -13.59 4.51
C GLU A 83 3.16 -13.65 3.60
N THR A 84 2.23 -12.69 3.67
CA THR A 84 1.05 -12.59 2.80
C THR A 84 1.42 -12.81 1.34
N SER A 85 0.78 -13.79 0.72
CA SER A 85 1.20 -14.36 -0.56
C SER A 85 0.18 -14.11 -1.65
N VAL A 86 0.65 -13.65 -2.81
CA VAL A 86 -0.16 -13.39 -4.01
C VAL A 86 0.45 -14.15 -5.18
N VAL A 87 -0.40 -14.81 -5.97
CA VAL A 87 -0.03 -15.41 -7.26
C VAL A 87 -0.86 -14.75 -8.35
N TRP A 88 -0.23 -14.43 -9.47
CA TRP A 88 -0.87 -13.75 -10.61
C TRP A 88 -0.39 -14.31 -11.94
N ASP A 89 -1.18 -14.13 -12.99
CA ASP A 89 -0.77 -14.44 -14.36
C ASP A 89 0.22 -13.39 -14.86
N LYS A 90 1.41 -13.81 -15.30
CA LYS A 90 2.48 -12.88 -15.74
C LYS A 90 2.15 -12.08 -17.00
N ASN A 91 1.22 -12.54 -17.83
CA ASN A 91 0.85 -11.91 -19.10
C ASN A 91 -0.30 -10.91 -18.91
N THR A 92 -1.25 -11.19 -18.00
CA THR A 92 -2.40 -10.30 -17.75
C THR A 92 -2.19 -9.39 -16.53
N GLY A 93 -1.39 -9.82 -15.55
CA GLY A 93 -1.26 -9.17 -14.26
C GLY A 93 -2.43 -9.46 -13.29
N GLU A 94 -3.40 -10.28 -13.69
CA GLU A 94 -4.57 -10.59 -12.89
C GLU A 94 -4.23 -11.62 -11.79
N PRO A 95 -4.66 -11.38 -10.53
CA PRO A 95 -4.53 -12.38 -9.48
C PRO A 95 -5.31 -13.64 -9.83
N VAL A 96 -4.71 -14.81 -9.57
CA VAL A 96 -5.41 -16.10 -9.80
C VAL A 96 -6.35 -16.47 -8.65
N TYR A 97 -6.16 -15.83 -7.49
CA TYR A 97 -6.92 -16.01 -6.25
C TYR A 97 -6.73 -14.77 -5.36
N ASN A 98 -7.49 -14.67 -4.26
CA ASN A 98 -7.21 -13.70 -3.20
C ASN A 98 -5.80 -13.90 -2.63
N ALA A 99 -5.25 -12.85 -2.02
CA ALA A 99 -4.03 -12.97 -1.23
C ALA A 99 -4.33 -13.83 0.01
N ILE A 100 -3.50 -14.84 0.29
CA ILE A 100 -3.56 -15.57 1.55
C ILE A 100 -2.73 -14.79 2.56
N VAL A 101 -3.37 -14.34 3.64
CA VAL A 101 -2.77 -13.45 4.63
C VAL A 101 -1.92 -14.26 5.61
N TRP A 102 -0.87 -13.67 6.17
CA TRP A 102 0.00 -14.31 7.17
C TRP A 102 -0.73 -14.85 8.41
N GLN A 103 -1.95 -14.39 8.66
CA GLN A 103 -2.80 -14.83 9.78
C GLN A 103 -3.57 -16.12 9.49
N ASP A 104 -3.59 -16.58 8.23
CA ASP A 104 -4.30 -17.78 7.80
C ASP A 104 -3.73 -19.05 8.49
N THR A 105 -4.62 -20.00 8.85
CA THR A 105 -4.30 -21.23 9.62
C THR A 105 -4.84 -22.50 9.01
#